data_AF-A0A7G2K1D0-F1
#
_entry.id   AF-A0A7G2K1D0-F1
#
_cell.length_a   1.000
_cell.length_b   1.000
_cell.length_c   1.000
_cell.angle_alpha   90.00
_cell.angle_beta   90.00
_cell.angle_gamma   90.00
#
_symmetry.space_group_name_H-M   'P 1'
#
loop_
_entity.id
_entity.type
_entity.pdbx_description
1 polymer ?
#
loop_
_entity_poly.entity_id
_entity_poly.type
_entity_poly.pdbx_seq_one_letter_code
_entity_poly.pdbx_strand_id
1 'polypeptide(L)'
;MVIEKAKRSVEHKKDVVILLDSITRLARAYNTVTPASGKILSGGVDANALHRPKRFFGAARNVEEGGSLTIIATALVDTGSKMDEVI
;
A
#
# COMPACT_ATOMS: atom_id res chain seq x y z
N MET A 1 1.40 -7.04 10.14
CA MET A 1 0.73 -8.28 10.59
C MET A 1 0.03 -9.01 9.43
N VAL A 2 -0.84 -8.37 8.64
CA VAL A 2 -1.52 -9.04 7.49
C VAL A 2 -0.57 -9.36 6.34
N ILE A 3 0.20 -8.37 5.87
CA ILE A 3 1.09 -8.55 4.70
C ILE A 3 2.19 -9.59 4.95
N GLU A 4 2.75 -9.64 6.15
CA GLU A 4 3.78 -10.62 6.51
C GLU A 4 3.19 -12.03 6.57
N LYS A 5 1.98 -12.20 7.11
CA LYS A 5 1.26 -13.49 7.05
C LYS A 5 1.04 -13.94 5.61
N ALA A 6 0.59 -13.04 4.74
CA ALA A 6 0.35 -13.34 3.33
C ALA A 6 1.65 -13.78 2.62
N LYS A 7 2.76 -13.07 2.83
CA LYS A 7 4.07 -13.47 2.30
C LYS A 7 4.51 -14.85 2.80
N ARG A 8 4.38 -15.12 4.09
CA ARG A 8 4.70 -16.45 4.66
C ARG A 8 3.82 -17.54 4.05
N SER A 9 2.54 -17.29 3.80
CA SER A 9 1.67 -18.26 3.11
C SER A 9 2.11 -18.51 1.66
N VAL A 10 2.53 -17.47 0.93
CA VAL A 10 3.09 -17.60 -0.42
C VAL A 10 4.38 -18.42 -0.44
N GLU A 11 5.25 -18.24 0.55
CA GLU A 11 6.46 -19.07 0.73
C GLU A 11 6.12 -20.56 0.93
N HIS A 12 4.94 -20.87 1.46
CA HIS A 12 4.42 -22.24 1.57
C HIS A 12 3.54 -22.66 0.36
N LYS A 13 3.77 -22.04 -0.80
CA LYS A 13 3.09 -22.35 -2.07
C LYS A 13 1.56 -22.19 -2.02
N LYS A 14 1.07 -21.22 -1.25
CA LYS A 14 -0.36 -20.87 -1.22
C LYS A 14 -0.63 -19.64 -2.08
N ASP A 15 -1.72 -19.71 -2.83
CA ASP A 15 -2.30 -18.55 -3.51
C ASP A 15 -3.15 -17.74 -2.53
N VAL A 16 -2.76 -16.49 -2.33
CA VAL A 16 -3.36 -15.60 -1.34
C VAL A 16 -3.94 -14.39 -2.04
N VAL A 17 -5.17 -14.04 -1.67
CA VAL A 17 -5.83 -12.81 -2.11
C VAL A 17 -6.04 -11.88 -0.91
N ILE A 18 -5.65 -10.62 -1.05
CA ILE A 18 -5.99 -9.55 -0.12
C ILE A 18 -6.98 -8.60 -0.83
N LEU A 19 -8.16 -8.45 -0.26
CA LEU A 19 -9.11 -7.40 -0.62
C LEU A 19 -8.91 -6.23 0.35
N LEU A 20 -8.43 -5.10 -0.15
CA LEU A 20 -8.11 -3.91 0.64
C LEU A 20 -9.07 -2.75 0.32
N ASP A 21 -9.81 -2.29 1.31
CA ASP A 21 -10.61 -1.07 1.21
C ASP A 21 -10.14 -0.05 2.27
N SER A 22 -9.28 0.94 1.94
CA SER A 22 -8.76 1.33 0.62
C SER A 22 -7.25 1.59 0.64
N ILE A 23 -6.59 1.57 -0.53
CA ILE A 23 -5.17 1.95 -0.64
C ILE A 23 -4.97 3.43 -0.33
N THR A 24 -5.92 4.29 -0.69
CA THR A 24 -5.88 5.73 -0.42
C THR A 24 -5.87 6.01 1.09
N ARG A 25 -6.76 5.35 1.85
CA ARG A 25 -6.80 5.50 3.31
C ARG A 25 -5.56 4.93 3.98
N LEU A 26 -5.02 3.82 3.48
CA LEU A 26 -3.75 3.28 3.97
C LEU A 26 -2.59 4.27 3.77
N ALA A 27 -2.50 4.91 2.60
CA ALA A 27 -1.48 5.92 2.32
C ALA A 27 -1.61 7.16 3.21
N ARG A 28 -2.84 7.64 3.46
CA ARG A 28 -3.08 8.71 4.43
C ARG A 28 -2.59 8.36 5.83
N ALA A 29 -2.91 7.16 6.32
CA ALA A 29 -2.47 6.71 7.63
C ALA A 29 -0.92 6.69 7.72
N TYR A 30 -0.25 6.23 6.65
CA TYR A 30 1.21 6.28 6.59
C TYR A 30 1.76 7.71 6.59
N ASN A 31 1.10 8.66 5.94
CA ASN A 31 1.50 10.07 5.98
C ASN A 31 1.42 10.66 7.40
N THR A 32 0.38 10.32 8.17
CA THR A 32 0.21 10.82 9.54
C THR A 32 1.26 10.27 10.50
N VAL A 33 1.71 9.03 10.33
CA VAL A 33 2.66 8.37 11.25
C VAL A 33 4.12 8.48 10.82
N THR A 34 4.39 8.94 9.60
CA THR A 34 5.76 9.10 9.10
C THR A 34 6.41 10.33 9.74
N PRO A 35 7.63 10.21 10.31
CA PRO A 35 8.36 11.36 10.80
C PRO A 35 8.58 12.39 9.68
N ALA A 36 8.42 13.67 10.00
CA ALA A 36 8.56 14.74 9.03
C ALA A 36 9.95 14.73 8.39
N SER A 37 10.01 14.63 7.07
CA SER A 37 11.24 14.65 6.28
C SER A 37 11.79 16.07 6.05
N GLY A 38 11.01 17.09 6.41
CA GLY A 38 11.25 18.48 6.02
C GLY A 38 10.90 18.79 4.56
N LYS A 39 10.41 17.80 3.80
CA LYS A 39 10.04 17.94 2.37
C LYS A 39 8.59 17.50 2.18
N ILE A 40 7.69 18.48 2.13
CA ILE A 40 6.27 18.26 1.86
C ILE A 40 6.02 18.44 0.36
N LEU A 41 5.46 17.41 -0.26
CA LEU A 41 5.03 17.42 -1.65
C LEU A 41 3.70 18.17 -1.80
N SER A 42 3.33 18.43 -3.06
CA SER A 42 1.99 18.93 -3.38
C SER A 42 0.91 18.04 -2.74
N GLY A 43 -0.15 18.65 -2.23
CA GLY A 43 -1.23 17.92 -1.56
C GLY A 43 -0.97 17.58 -0.08
N GLY A 44 0.12 18.06 0.53
CA GLY A 44 0.38 17.86 1.97
C GLY A 44 0.92 16.47 2.33
N VAL A 45 1.51 15.78 1.35
CA VAL A 45 2.10 14.45 1.51
C VAL A 45 3.59 14.59 1.78
N ASP A 46 4.10 13.97 2.84
CA ASP A 46 5.53 13.89 3.10
C ASP A 46 6.22 13.03 2.03
N ALA A 47 7.39 13.47 1.56
CA ALA A 47 8.13 12.76 0.50
C ALA A 47 8.43 11.29 0.83
N ASN A 48 8.53 10.93 2.11
CA ASN A 48 8.80 9.56 2.57
C ASN A 48 7.53 8.76 2.87
N ALA A 49 6.36 9.40 2.97
CA ALA A 49 5.12 8.75 3.41
C ALA A 49 4.65 7.65 2.45
N LEU A 50 4.84 7.84 1.13
CA LEU A 50 4.33 6.92 0.11
C LEU A 50 5.19 5.66 -0.09
N HIS A 51 6.39 5.62 0.50
CA HIS A 51 7.29 4.48 0.33
C HIS A 51 6.69 3.17 0.88
N ARG A 52 6.07 3.22 2.07
CA ARG A 52 5.48 2.03 2.70
C ARG A 52 4.20 1.55 2.00
N PRO A 53 3.22 2.40 1.63
CA PRO A 53 2.09 2.03 0.78
C PRO A 53 2.51 1.39 -0.55
N LYS A 54 3.48 1.98 -1.25
CA LYS A 54 4.00 1.43 -2.51
C LYS A 54 4.60 0.03 -2.32
N ARG A 55 5.38 -0.18 -1.25
CA ARG A 55 5.91 -1.50 -0.91
C ARG A 55 4.83 -2.51 -0.52
N PHE A 56 3.76 -2.07 0.14
CA PHE A 56 2.63 -2.92 0.48
C PHE A 56 1.91 -3.39 -0.79
N PHE A 57 1.52 -2.45 -1.66
CA PHE A 57 0.78 -2.79 -2.88
C PHE A 57 1.64 -3.56 -3.88
N GLY A 58 2.90 -3.16 -4.06
CA GLY A 58 3.89 -3.85 -4.89
C GLY A 58 4.41 -5.18 -4.32
N ALA A 59 3.90 -5.62 -3.17
CA ALA A 59 4.15 -6.98 -2.69
C ALA A 59 3.38 -8.01 -3.54
N ALA A 60 2.25 -7.62 -4.15
CA ALA A 60 1.49 -8.48 -5.05
C ALA A 60 2.37 -8.94 -6.22
N ARG A 61 2.44 -10.25 -6.45
CA ARG A 61 3.25 -10.87 -7.50
C ARG A 61 2.90 -12.35 -7.65
N ASN A 62 3.12 -12.88 -8.85
CA ASN A 62 3.19 -14.31 -9.09
C ASN A 62 4.65 -14.78 -8.86
N VAL A 63 4.86 -15.85 -8.10
CA VAL A 63 6.19 -16.40 -7.81
C VAL A 63 6.30 -17.77 -8.44
N GLU A 64 7.24 -17.94 -9.38
CA GLU A 64 7.42 -19.17 -10.16
C GLU A 64 7.63 -20.42 -9.28
N GLU A 65 8.49 -20.32 -8.26
CA GLU A 65 8.79 -21.44 -7.35
C GLU A 65 7.88 -21.47 -6.10
N GLY A 66 6.95 -20.52 -5.99
CA GLY A 66 6.11 -20.27 -4.82
C GLY A 66 4.62 -20.33 -5.13
N GLY A 67 3.81 -19.69 -4.27
CA GLY A 67 2.42 -19.35 -4.59
C GLY A 67 2.31 -17.96 -5.19
N SER A 68 1.09 -17.44 -5.28
CA SER A 68 0.83 -16.06 -5.71
C SER A 68 0.29 -15.17 -4.59
N LEU A 69 0.69 -13.90 -4.58
CA LEU A 69 0.02 -12.85 -3.79
C LEU A 69 -0.73 -11.93 -4.74
N THR A 70 -2.05 -11.95 -4.67
CA THR A 70 -2.93 -11.01 -5.37
C THR A 70 -3.45 -9.98 -4.38
N ILE A 71 -3.36 -8.70 -4.73
CA ILE A 71 -3.95 -7.61 -3.94
C ILE A 71 -4.90 -6.84 -4.85
N ILE A 72 -6.17 -6.78 -4.46
CA ILE A 72 -7.18 -5.93 -5.08
C ILE A 72 -7.50 -4.86 -4.07
N ALA A 73 -7.25 -3.60 -4.43
CA ALA A 73 -7.51 -2.47 -3.55
C ALA A 73 -8.45 -1.46 -4.19
N THR A 74 -9.35 -0.89 -3.40
CA THR A 74 -10.11 0.28 -3.83
C THR A 74 -9.23 1.52 -3.73
N ALA A 75 -9.41 2.46 -4.66
CA ALA A 75 -8.83 3.79 -4.61
C ALA A 75 -9.98 4.81 -4.58
N LEU A 76 -9.86 5.80 -3.72
CA LEU A 76 -10.80 6.91 -3.68
C LEU A 76 -10.36 7.95 -4.71
N VAL A 77 -11.27 8.35 -5.58
CA VAL A 77 -11.10 9.40 -6.59
C VAL A 77 -12.18 10.46 -6.38
N ASP A 78 -11.98 11.66 -6.95
CA ASP A 78 -12.94 12.77 -6.91
C ASP A 78 -13.41 13.17 -5.50
N THR A 79 -12.53 13.02 -4.50
CA THR A 79 -12.86 13.34 -3.09
C THR A 79 -12.82 14.83 -2.77
N GLY A 80 -12.33 15.67 -3.70
CA GLY A 80 -12.01 17.08 -3.47
C GLY A 80 -10.75 17.31 -2.62
N SER A 81 -10.02 16.25 -2.27
CA SER A 81 -8.77 16.36 -1.53
C SER A 81 -7.55 16.26 -2.45
N LYS A 82 -6.77 17.34 -2.52
CA LYS A 82 -5.47 17.36 -3.21
C LYS A 82 -4.50 16.26 -2.75
N MET A 83 -4.66 15.77 -1.52
CA MET A 83 -3.87 14.66 -1.01
C MET A 83 -4.24 13.36 -1.70
N ASP A 84 -5.53 13.09 -1.87
CA ASP A 84 -6.02 11.88 -2.54
C ASP A 84 -5.71 11.90 -4.03
N GLU A 85 -5.75 13.07 -4.67
CA GLU A 85 -5.35 13.24 -6.07
C GLU A 85 -3.86 12.93 -6.32
N VAL A 86 -3.03 13.08 -5.28
CA VAL A 86 -1.59 12.79 -5.35
C VAL A 86 -1.26 11.34 -5.01
N ILE A 87 -2.13 10.68 -4.24
CA ILE A 87 -1.97 9.27 -3.81
C ILE A 87 -2.37 8.33 -4.95
#